data_AF-A0A373NQ58-F1
#
_entry.id   AF-A0A373NQ58-F1
#
_cell.length_a   1.000
_cell.length_b   1.000
_cell.length_c   1.000
_cell.angle_alpha   90.00
_cell.angle_beta   90.00
_cell.angle_gamma   90.00
#
_symmetry.space_group_name_H-M   'P 1'
#
loop_
_entity.id
_entity.type
_entity.pdbx_description
1 polymer ?
#
loop_
_entity_poly.entity_id
_entity_poly.type
_entity_poly.pdbx_seq_one_letter_code
_entity_poly.pdbx_strand_id
1 'polypeptide(L)'
;MRIEDLKNWTVDQLKNEVVRFSEECEKKQHEILDLKEKLDIATKKMWCDELISRMPIEEKSKPTTKWYDERHQSDCITINQLYTTIDVIVDRYANLRKNKGMC
;
A
#
# COMPACT_ATOMS: atom_id res chain seq x y z
N MET A 1 13.19 15.96 -44.74
CA MET A 1 12.94 16.05 -46.19
C MET A 1 11.69 16.88 -46.41
N ARG A 2 11.65 17.72 -47.46
CA ARG A 2 10.48 18.57 -47.75
C ARG A 2 9.60 17.88 -48.79
N ILE A 3 8.30 18.18 -48.77
CA ILE A 3 7.32 17.59 -49.71
C ILE A 3 7.67 17.93 -51.17
N GLU A 4 8.29 19.09 -51.41
CA GLU A 4 8.75 19.52 -52.73
C GLU A 4 9.81 18.59 -53.33
N ASP A 5 10.65 18.00 -52.48
CA ASP A 5 11.72 17.09 -52.91
C ASP A 5 11.14 15.77 -53.48
N LEU A 6 9.90 15.43 -53.10
CA LEU A 6 9.19 14.20 -53.50
C LEU A 6 8.47 14.32 -54.86
N LYS A 7 8.27 15.54 -55.40
CA LYS A 7 7.52 15.75 -56.66
C LYS A 7 8.18 15.10 -57.87
N ASN A 8 9.49 14.94 -57.83
CA ASN A 8 10.28 14.37 -58.93
C ASN A 8 10.61 12.87 -58.73
N TRP A 9 10.04 12.23 -57.70
CA TRP A 9 10.34 10.84 -57.39
C TRP A 9 9.45 9.88 -58.18
N THR A 10 10.01 8.72 -58.52
CA THR A 10 9.24 7.64 -59.12
C THR A 10 8.35 6.97 -58.08
N VAL A 11 7.32 6.27 -58.56
CA VAL A 11 6.36 5.54 -57.70
C VAL A 11 7.08 4.57 -56.76
N ASP A 12 8.12 3.87 -57.21
CA ASP A 12 8.84 2.91 -56.37
C ASP A 12 9.73 3.58 -55.33
N GLN A 13 10.31 4.75 -55.63
CA GLN A 13 11.00 5.56 -54.63
C GLN A 13 10.04 6.02 -53.53
N LEU A 14 8.84 6.46 -53.91
CA LEU A 14 7.79 6.85 -52.96
C LEU A 14 7.32 5.67 -52.10
N LYS A 15 7.16 4.47 -52.65
CA LYS A 15 6.81 3.27 -51.88
C LYS A 15 7.88 2.94 -50.83
N ASN A 16 9.15 2.96 -51.21
CA ASN A 16 10.25 2.70 -50.28
C ASN A 16 10.30 3.75 -49.16
N GLU A 17 10.02 5.01 -49.50
CA GLU A 17 9.94 6.10 -48.55
C GLU A 17 8.81 5.91 -47.53
N VAL A 18 7.63 5.51 -47.99
CA VAL A 18 6.46 5.23 -47.13
C VAL A 18 6.77 4.10 -46.17
N VAL A 19 7.40 3.01 -46.64
CA VAL A 19 7.81 1.90 -45.77
C VAL A 19 8.78 2.37 -44.69
N ARG A 20 9.82 3.12 -45.07
CA ARG A 20 10.78 3.68 -44.11
C ARG A 20 10.12 4.59 -43.09
N PHE A 21 9.22 5.48 -43.51
CA PHE A 21 8.46 6.34 -42.60
C PHE A 21 7.56 5.54 -41.67
N SER A 22 6.92 4.47 -42.16
CA SER A 22 6.10 3.59 -41.33
C SER A 22 6.92 2.96 -40.20
N GLU A 23 8.10 2.42 -40.52
CA GLU A 23 9.00 1.84 -39.52
C GLU A 23 9.50 2.88 -38.51
N GLU A 24 9.80 4.11 -38.96
CA GLU A 24 10.20 5.20 -38.06
C GLU A 24 9.04 5.62 -37.15
N CYS A 25 7.82 5.71 -37.68
CA CYS A 25 6.61 6.00 -36.91
C CYS A 25 6.36 4.93 -35.84
N GLU A 26 6.48 3.65 -36.18
CA GLU A 26 6.33 2.55 -35.22
C GLU A 26 7.37 2.64 -34.09
N LYS A 27 8.64 2.88 -34.43
CA LYS A 27 9.70 3.06 -33.42
C LYS A 27 9.40 4.23 -32.48
N LYS A 28 9.03 5.39 -33.03
CA LYS A 28 8.65 6.56 -32.21
C LYS A 28 7.42 6.29 -31.35
N GLN A 29 6.45 5.53 -31.86
CA GLN A 29 5.28 5.14 -31.09
C GLN A 29 5.65 4.26 -29.88
N HIS A 30 6.55 3.31 -30.07
CA HIS A 30 7.08 2.50 -28.96
C HIS A 30 7.86 3.33 -27.93
N GLU A 31 8.71 4.27 -28.38
CA GLU A 31 9.42 5.21 -27.49
C GLU A 31 8.45 6.07 -26.67
N ILE A 32 7.38 6.58 -27.30
CA ILE A 32 6.35 7.35 -26.61
C ILE A 32 5.64 6.51 -25.54
N LEU A 33 5.34 5.24 -25.84
CA LEU A 33 4.72 4.33 -24.87
C LEU A 33 5.64 4.06 -23.67
N ASP A 34 6.92 3.78 -23.91
CA ASP A 34 7.93 3.57 -22.86
C ASP A 34 8.11 4.82 -21.98
N LEU A 35 8.22 6.01 -22.60
CA LEU A 35 8.31 7.27 -21.86
C LEU A 35 7.05 7.55 -21.03
N LYS A 36 5.87 7.22 -21.55
CA LYS A 36 4.60 7.38 -20.83
C LYS A 36 4.53 6.46 -19.60
N GLU A 37 4.98 5.21 -19.73
CA GLU A 37 5.06 4.28 -18.60
C GLU A 37 6.04 4.78 -17.53
N LYS A 38 7.24 5.22 -17.94
CA LYS A 38 8.22 5.81 -17.03
C LYS A 38 7.68 7.05 -16.31
N LEU A 39 6.94 7.90 -17.01
CA LEU A 39 6.31 9.09 -16.42
C LEU A 39 5.24 8.72 -15.39
N ASP A 40 4.41 7.70 -15.67
CA ASP A 40 3.40 7.20 -14.72
C ASP A 40 4.06 6.65 -13.44
N ILE A 41 5.12 5.85 -13.59
CA ILE A 41 5.91 5.32 -12.47
C ILE A 41 6.54 6.45 -11.65
N ALA A 42 7.19 7.40 -12.31
CA ALA A 42 7.84 8.54 -11.64
C ALA A 42 6.83 9.42 -10.91
N THR A 43 5.66 9.65 -11.52
CA THR A 43 4.56 10.38 -10.90
C THR A 43 4.08 9.63 -9.67
N LYS A 44 3.70 8.36 -9.78
CA LYS A 44 3.29 7.55 -8.62
C LYS A 44 4.31 7.59 -7.48
N LYS A 45 5.60 7.46 -7.79
CA LYS A 45 6.68 7.55 -6.80
C LYS A 45 6.71 8.91 -6.11
N MET A 46 6.66 10.01 -6.88
CA MET A 46 6.66 11.36 -6.33
C MET A 46 5.45 11.61 -5.40
N TRP A 47 4.27 11.11 -5.77
CA TRP A 47 3.07 11.21 -4.92
C TRP A 47 3.20 10.37 -3.63
N CYS A 48 3.79 9.18 -3.71
CA CYS A 48 4.11 8.38 -2.52
C CYS A 48 5.12 9.08 -1.61
N ASP A 49 6.20 9.64 -2.18
CA ASP A 49 7.23 10.34 -1.42
C ASP A 49 6.68 11.61 -0.75
N GLU A 50 5.83 12.38 -1.45
CA GLU A 50 5.12 13.54 -0.90
C GLU A 50 4.15 13.14 0.22
N LEU A 51 3.39 12.04 0.03
CA LEU A 51 2.48 11.52 1.05
C LEU A 51 3.27 11.09 2.30
N ILE A 52 4.38 10.38 2.13
CA ILE A 52 5.28 9.97 3.21
C ILE A 52 5.85 11.19 3.94
N SER A 53 6.24 12.24 3.21
CA SER A 53 6.75 13.48 3.81
C SER A 53 5.69 14.28 4.56
N ARG A 54 4.42 14.19 4.16
CA ARG A 54 3.28 14.86 4.82
C ARG A 54 2.70 14.08 5.98
N MET A 55 2.93 12.77 6.03
CA MET A 55 2.65 12.01 7.23
C MET A 55 3.49 12.60 8.35
N PRO A 56 2.90 12.99 9.50
CA PRO A 56 3.70 13.39 10.64
C PRO A 56 4.70 12.26 10.90
N ILE A 57 5.96 12.61 11.14
CA ILE A 57 6.91 11.72 11.79
C ILE A 57 6.39 11.55 13.22
N GLU A 58 5.28 10.84 13.38
CA GLU A 58 5.11 10.07 14.57
C GLU A 58 6.18 9.00 14.46
N GLU A 59 7.33 9.27 15.08
CA GLU A 59 8.15 8.25 15.69
C GLU A 59 7.33 7.59 16.83
N LYS A 60 6.11 7.14 16.52
CA LYS A 60 5.55 5.97 17.16
C LYS A 60 6.42 4.86 16.63
N SER A 61 7.53 4.63 17.34
CA SER A 61 8.26 3.39 17.27
C SER A 61 7.23 2.29 17.01
N LYS A 62 7.27 1.68 15.81
CA LYS A 62 6.39 0.54 15.54
C LYS A 62 6.57 -0.36 16.76
N PRO A 63 5.50 -0.65 17.54
CA PRO A 63 5.68 -1.42 18.74
C PRO A 63 6.41 -2.68 18.32
N THR A 64 7.62 -2.88 18.84
CA THR A 64 8.43 -4.03 18.47
C THR A 64 7.63 -5.28 18.81
N THR A 65 7.93 -6.43 18.22
CA THR A 65 7.29 -7.70 18.62
C THR A 65 7.28 -7.86 20.14
N LYS A 66 8.37 -7.42 20.79
CA LYS A 66 8.54 -7.34 22.25
C LYS A 66 7.43 -6.53 22.96
N TRP A 67 6.98 -5.41 22.40
CA TRP A 67 5.89 -4.63 22.99
C TRP A 67 4.56 -5.38 22.97
N TYR A 68 4.26 -6.10 21.88
CA TYR A 68 3.06 -6.93 21.80
C TYR A 68 3.14 -8.11 22.77
N ASP A 69 4.31 -8.72 22.93
CA ASP A 69 4.52 -9.82 23.89
C ASP A 69 4.37 -9.33 25.34
N GLU A 70 4.99 -8.20 25.69
CA GLU A 70 4.88 -7.59 27.02
C GLU A 70 3.44 -7.17 27.34
N ARG A 71 2.73 -6.59 26.36
CA ARG A 71 1.33 -6.23 26.52
C ARG A 71 0.43 -7.45 26.66
N HIS A 72 0.63 -8.49 25.84
CA HIS A 72 -0.13 -9.73 25.93
C HIS A 72 0.06 -10.42 27.28
N GLN A 73 1.29 -10.45 27.80
CA GLN A 73 1.58 -10.97 29.14
C GLN A 73 0.87 -10.16 30.23
N SER A 74 0.92 -8.83 30.15
CA SER A 74 0.21 -7.93 31.08
C SER A 74 -1.31 -8.15 31.05
N ASP A 75 -1.88 -8.27 29.85
CA ASP A 75 -3.31 -8.51 29.67
C ASP A 75 -3.73 -9.87 30.26
N CYS A 76 -2.93 -10.93 30.06
CA CYS A 76 -3.19 -12.24 30.64
C CYS A 76 -3.15 -12.23 32.18
N ILE A 77 -2.20 -11.50 32.78
CA ILE A 77 -2.15 -11.31 34.24
C ILE A 77 -3.42 -10.62 34.74
N THR A 78 -3.83 -9.56 34.06
CA THR A 78 -5.03 -8.79 34.42
C THR A 78 -6.29 -9.66 34.33
N ILE A 79 -6.42 -10.46 33.27
CA ILE A 79 -7.54 -11.38 33.09
C ILE A 79 -7.61 -12.40 34.24
N ASN A 80 -6.47 -13.01 34.62
CA ASN A 80 -6.43 -13.98 35.72
C ASN A 80 -6.82 -13.36 37.07
N GLN A 81 -6.40 -12.12 37.32
CA GLN A 81 -6.79 -11.37 38.52
C GLN A 81 -8.30 -11.09 38.54
N LEU A 82 -8.88 -10.73 37.40
CA LEU A 82 -10.32 -10.50 37.28
C LEU A 82 -11.12 -11.78 37.51
N TYR A 83 -10.71 -12.90 36.90
CA TYR A 83 -11.35 -14.20 37.14
C TYR A 83 -11.33 -14.59 38.63
N THR A 84 -10.16 -14.50 39.27
CA THR A 84 -10.01 -14.79 40.70
C THR A 84 -10.92 -13.88 41.55
N THR A 85 -11.02 -12.59 41.19
CA THR A 85 -11.88 -11.63 41.89
C THR A 85 -13.34 -12.01 41.76
N ILE A 86 -13.78 -12.39 40.56
CA ILE A 86 -15.15 -12.85 40.30
C ILE A 86 -15.45 -14.11 41.13
N ASP A 87 -14.56 -15.10 41.13
CA ASP A 87 -14.73 -16.34 41.89
C ASP A 87 -14.92 -16.05 43.39
N VAL A 88 -14.07 -15.19 43.96
CA VAL A 88 -14.19 -14.79 45.38
C VAL A 88 -15.51 -14.06 45.66
N ILE A 89 -15.97 -13.21 44.75
CA ILE A 89 -17.25 -12.51 44.91
C ILE A 89 -18.42 -13.50 44.83
N VAL A 90 -18.40 -14.42 43.87
CA VAL A 90 -19.42 -15.46 43.71
C VAL A 90 -19.50 -16.33 44.95
N ASP A 91 -18.36 -16.78 45.50
CA ASP A 91 -18.30 -17.58 46.73
C ASP A 91 -18.85 -16.83 47.94
N ARG A 92 -18.46 -15.56 48.11
CA ARG A 92 -18.97 -14.71 49.20
C ARG A 92 -20.48 -14.51 49.07
N TYR A 93 -20.97 -14.28 47.85
CA TYR A 93 -22.40 -14.12 47.59
C TYR A 93 -23.17 -15.41 47.90
N ALA A 94 -22.67 -16.56 47.47
CA ALA A 94 -23.28 -17.87 47.77
C ALA A 94 -23.35 -18.13 49.28
N ASN A 95 -22.30 -17.81 50.03
CA ASN A 95 -22.28 -17.95 51.49
C ASN A 95 -23.28 -17.01 52.18
N LEU A 96 -23.40 -15.76 51.72
CA LEU A 96 -24.42 -14.83 52.21
C LEU A 96 -25.83 -15.37 51.96
N ARG A 97 -26.08 -15.89 50.75
CA ARG A 97 -27.36 -16.47 50.36
C ARG A 97 -27.75 -17.65 51.26
N LYS A 98 -26.81 -18.55 51.57
CA LYS A 98 -26.99 -19.66 52.53
C LYS A 98 -27.31 -19.15 53.95
N ASN A 99 -26.52 -18.20 54.45
CA ASN A 99 -26.68 -17.67 55.82
C ASN A 99 -27.98 -16.88 56.02
N LYS A 100 -28.54 -16.32 54.94
CA LYS A 100 -29.80 -15.57 54.96
C LYS A 100 -31.03 -16.44 54.67
N GLY A 101 -30.88 -17.75 54.53
CA GLY A 101 -31.99 -18.67 54.26
C GLY A 101 -32.63 -18.49 52.88
N MET A 102 -31.92 -17.85 51.95
CA MET A 102 -32.35 -17.65 50.57
C MET A 102 -31.93 -18.87 49.74
N CYS A 103 -32.52 -20.03 49.98
CA CYS A 103 -32.29 -21.23 49.17
C CYS A 103 -32.88 -21.01 47.76
#